data_AF-A0A7C0XPE5-F1
#
_entry.id   AF-A0A7C0XPE5-F1
#
_cell.length_a   1.000
_cell.length_b   1.000
_cell.length_c   1.000
_cell.angle_alpha   90.00
_cell.angle_beta   90.00
_cell.angle_gamma   90.00
#
_symmetry.space_group_name_H-M   'P 1'
#
loop_
_entity.id
_entity.type
_entity.pdbx_description
1 polymer ?
#
loop_
_entity_poly.entity_id
_entity_poly.type
_entity_poly.pdbx_seq_one_letter_code
_entity_poly.pdbx_strand_id
1 'polypeptide(L)'
;MRLKEVQGVKIGEKTSVDDLVRGLGGCAFGAGRLAEAVDIYEEMLQRGEGEKTTKFLGVAGALVPAGMRTVLVEMIRERLVDVVVTTGANLVHDILEALGERHYKIVGEAVGGADPGAAVDDVWLRGEGSDRIYDVIVRDEAFARLEDFLRGVFEKLGQKR
;
A
#
# COMPACT_ATOMS: atom_id res chain seq x y z
N MET A 1 3.03 37.80 -3.59
CA MET A 1 2.31 36.55 -3.90
C MET A 1 2.45 36.29 -5.40
N ARG A 2 2.82 35.08 -5.84
CA ARG A 2 2.79 34.70 -7.26
C ARG A 2 1.53 33.87 -7.50
N LEU A 3 0.74 34.22 -8.50
CA LEU A 3 -0.46 33.49 -8.91
C LEU A 3 -0.15 32.77 -10.22
N LYS A 4 -0.59 31.51 -10.33
CA LYS A 4 -0.60 30.75 -11.58
C LYS A 4 -2.04 30.36 -11.89
N GLU A 5 -2.40 30.43 -13.16
CA GLU A 5 -3.69 29.94 -13.63
C GLU A 5 -3.73 28.40 -13.56
N VAL A 6 -4.88 27.86 -13.16
CA VAL A 6 -5.10 26.41 -13.14
C VAL A 6 -5.27 25.94 -14.58
N GLN A 7 -4.50 24.94 -14.97
CA GLN A 7 -4.56 24.33 -16.29
C GLN A 7 -5.15 22.93 -16.20
N GLY A 8 -6.23 22.69 -16.94
CA GLY A 8 -6.83 21.37 -17.04
C GLY A 8 -5.93 20.40 -17.80
N VAL A 9 -5.82 19.17 -17.32
CA VAL A 9 -5.08 18.11 -18.01
C VAL A 9 -5.76 17.75 -19.34
N LYS A 10 -4.96 17.58 -20.38
CA LYS A 10 -5.42 17.19 -21.72
C LYS A 10 -5.06 15.73 -21.97
N ILE A 11 -6.05 14.92 -22.31
CA ILE A 11 -5.88 13.49 -22.60
C ILE A 11 -6.32 13.25 -24.04
N GLY A 12 -5.54 12.45 -24.78
CA GLY A 12 -5.87 11.97 -26.11
C GLY A 12 -5.39 10.53 -26.29
N GLU A 13 -5.63 9.95 -27.47
CA GLU A 13 -5.35 8.55 -27.76
C GLU A 13 -3.88 8.13 -27.55
N LYS A 14 -2.94 9.09 -27.62
CA LYS A 14 -1.50 8.85 -27.49
C LYS A 14 -0.91 9.31 -26.14
N THR A 15 -1.74 9.72 -25.19
CA THR A 15 -1.27 10.20 -23.88
C THR A 15 -0.72 9.03 -23.07
N SER A 16 0.56 9.08 -22.72
CA SER A 16 1.19 8.12 -21.81
C SER A 16 0.86 8.41 -20.33
N VAL A 17 1.23 7.50 -19.43
CA VAL A 17 1.10 7.73 -17.98
C VAL A 17 1.97 8.89 -17.51
N ASP A 18 3.17 9.06 -18.07
CA ASP A 18 4.06 10.19 -17.77
C ASP A 18 3.42 11.52 -18.23
N ASP A 19 2.90 11.57 -19.47
CA ASP A 19 2.20 12.75 -19.99
C ASP A 19 1.01 13.15 -19.10
N LEU A 20 0.25 12.16 -18.63
CA LEU A 20 -0.86 12.37 -17.71
C LEU A 20 -0.37 13.02 -16.41
N VAL A 21 0.62 12.43 -15.74
CA VAL A 21 1.13 12.92 -14.45
C VAL A 21 1.73 14.31 -14.59
N ARG A 22 2.53 14.58 -15.62
CA ARG A 22 3.07 15.92 -15.90
C ARG A 22 1.95 16.94 -16.13
N GLY A 23 0.90 16.55 -16.86
CA GLY A 23 -0.29 17.37 -17.07
C GLY A 23 -1.05 17.71 -15.78
N LEU A 24 -1.01 16.85 -14.77
CA LEU A 24 -1.62 17.12 -13.45
C LEU A 24 -0.90 18.25 -12.69
N GLY A 25 0.35 18.58 -13.03
CA GLY A 25 1.10 19.67 -12.38
C GLY A 25 0.48 21.07 -12.58
N GLY A 26 -0.34 21.25 -13.61
CA GLY A 26 -1.15 22.46 -13.81
C GLY A 26 -2.46 22.48 -13.01
N CYS A 27 -2.86 21.36 -12.42
CA CYS A 27 -4.11 21.20 -11.67
C CYS A 27 -3.96 21.54 -10.19
N ALA A 28 -5.08 21.71 -9.50
CA ALA A 28 -5.13 21.95 -8.05
C ALA A 28 -5.39 20.66 -7.24
N PHE A 29 -5.29 20.75 -5.91
CA PHE A 29 -5.62 19.70 -4.95
C PHE A 29 -4.78 18.41 -5.12
N GLY A 30 -5.42 17.24 -5.08
CA GLY A 30 -4.73 15.95 -5.14
C GLY A 30 -3.97 15.72 -6.44
N ALA A 31 -4.48 16.26 -7.56
CA ALA A 31 -3.83 16.15 -8.86
C ALA A 31 -2.46 16.85 -8.88
N GLY A 32 -2.43 18.14 -8.51
CA GLY A 32 -1.19 18.91 -8.45
C GLY A 32 -0.19 18.33 -7.44
N ARG A 33 -0.68 17.90 -6.26
CA ARG A 33 0.17 17.26 -5.25
C ARG A 33 0.76 15.92 -5.71
N LEU A 34 0.03 15.14 -6.52
CA LEU A 34 0.55 13.89 -7.07
C LEU A 34 1.68 14.15 -8.06
N ALA A 35 1.50 15.11 -8.97
CA ALA A 35 2.55 15.50 -9.92
C ALA A 35 3.81 15.99 -9.19
N GLU A 36 3.64 16.87 -8.21
CA GLU A 36 4.74 17.37 -7.37
C GLU A 36 5.45 16.23 -6.61
N ALA A 37 4.71 15.27 -6.05
CA ALA A 37 5.29 14.13 -5.37
C ALA A 37 6.12 13.23 -6.31
N VAL A 38 5.66 13.05 -7.56
CA VAL A 38 6.39 12.29 -8.57
C VAL A 38 7.68 13.01 -8.97
N ASP A 39 7.63 14.33 -9.22
CA ASP A 39 8.81 15.13 -9.56
C ASP A 39 9.87 15.07 -8.43
N ILE A 40 9.44 15.24 -7.18
CA ILE A 40 10.34 15.15 -6.01
C ILE A 40 10.97 13.76 -5.92
N TYR A 41 10.20 12.70 -6.09
CA TYR A 41 10.71 11.34 -6.01
C TYR A 41 11.66 11.01 -7.18
N GLU A 42 11.34 11.45 -8.38
CA GLU A 42 12.23 11.34 -9.55
C GLU A 42 13.57 12.04 -9.28
N GLU A 43 13.55 13.25 -8.71
CA GLU A 43 14.76 13.98 -8.32
C GLU A 43 15.58 13.20 -7.28
N MET A 44 14.92 12.60 -6.28
CA MET A 44 15.59 11.76 -5.27
C MET A 44 16.28 10.53 -5.90
N LEU A 45 15.70 9.96 -6.96
CA LEU A 45 16.26 8.83 -7.70
C LEU A 45 17.43 9.24 -8.61
N GLN A 46 17.36 10.41 -9.24
CA GLN A 46 18.36 10.89 -10.20
C GLN A 46 19.64 11.45 -9.54
N ARG A 47 19.57 11.87 -8.27
CA ARG A 47 20.74 12.34 -7.50
C ARG A 47 21.69 11.16 -7.19
N GLY A 48 22.53 10.83 -8.17
CA GLY A 48 23.51 9.74 -8.15
C GLY A 48 24.97 10.19 -8.24
N GLU A 49 25.83 9.45 -7.54
CA GLU A 49 27.31 9.48 -7.48
C GLU A 49 28.01 10.68 -6.83
N GLY A 50 27.52 11.91 -6.99
CA GLY A 50 28.15 13.12 -6.39
C GLY A 50 27.58 13.54 -5.03
N GLU A 51 26.27 13.36 -4.82
CA GLU A 51 25.54 13.61 -3.58
C GLU A 51 24.63 12.41 -3.31
N LYS A 52 24.90 11.64 -2.26
CA LYS A 52 24.08 10.47 -1.91
C LYS A 52 22.78 10.91 -1.24
N THR A 53 21.64 10.63 -1.87
CA THR A 53 20.32 10.75 -1.25
C THR A 53 19.91 9.42 -0.60
N THR A 54 19.65 9.43 0.71
CA THR A 54 19.08 8.25 1.41
C THR A 54 17.56 8.34 1.43
N LYS A 55 16.90 7.28 0.95
CA LYS A 55 15.48 7.22 0.63
C LYS A 55 14.75 6.44 1.72
N PHE A 56 14.05 7.15 2.60
CA PHE A 56 13.23 6.57 3.66
C PHE A 56 11.78 6.45 3.19
N LEU A 57 11.21 5.25 3.25
CA LEU A 57 9.81 4.98 2.96
C LEU A 57 9.06 4.65 4.26
N GLY A 58 8.10 5.50 4.63
CA GLY A 58 7.16 5.24 5.72
C GLY A 58 5.90 4.54 5.20
N VAL A 59 5.57 3.37 5.74
CA VAL A 59 4.40 2.57 5.34
C VAL A 59 3.46 2.44 6.53
N ALA A 60 2.34 3.17 6.49
CA ALA A 60 1.30 3.18 7.52
C ALA A 60 -0.05 2.72 6.96
N GLY A 61 -0.99 2.35 7.83
CA GLY A 61 -2.28 1.80 7.40
C GLY A 61 -2.15 0.41 6.78
N ALA A 62 -3.22 -0.03 6.10
CA ALA A 62 -3.37 -1.39 5.59
C ALA A 62 -2.91 -1.56 4.13
N LEU A 63 -1.70 -1.10 3.79
CA LEU A 63 -1.20 -1.17 2.40
C LEU A 63 -1.06 -2.60 1.90
N VAL A 64 -0.49 -3.50 2.71
CA VAL A 64 -0.32 -4.91 2.30
C VAL A 64 -1.67 -5.59 2.05
N PRO A 65 -2.63 -5.58 3.01
CA PRO A 65 -3.99 -6.09 2.78
C PRO A 65 -4.70 -5.47 1.56
N ALA A 66 -4.43 -4.20 1.27
CA ALA A 66 -5.00 -3.48 0.14
C ALA A 66 -4.31 -3.79 -1.21
N GLY A 67 -3.35 -4.72 -1.24
CA GLY A 67 -2.70 -5.18 -2.47
C GLY A 67 -1.43 -4.43 -2.87
N MET A 68 -0.90 -3.55 -2.02
CA MET A 68 0.35 -2.80 -2.32
C MET A 68 1.63 -3.59 -2.04
N ARG A 69 1.52 -4.82 -1.53
CA ARG A 69 2.67 -5.68 -1.22
C ARG A 69 3.66 -5.78 -2.38
N THR A 70 3.18 -6.05 -3.59
CA THR A 70 4.03 -6.23 -4.77
C THR A 70 4.83 -4.96 -5.08
N VAL A 71 4.19 -3.78 -5.03
CA VAL A 71 4.87 -2.50 -5.26
C VAL A 71 5.98 -2.30 -4.23
N LEU A 72 5.70 -2.53 -2.94
CA LEU A 72 6.69 -2.40 -1.88
C LEU A 72 7.88 -3.34 -2.08
N VAL A 73 7.62 -4.61 -2.42
CA VAL A 73 8.66 -5.62 -2.66
C VAL A 73 9.53 -5.24 -3.86
N GLU A 74 8.94 -4.80 -4.97
CA GLU A 74 9.69 -4.38 -6.15
C GLU A 74 10.52 -3.13 -5.87
N MET A 75 9.99 -2.14 -5.14
CA MET A 75 10.76 -0.97 -4.71
C MET A 75 12.00 -1.35 -3.89
N ILE A 76 11.88 -2.34 -3.00
CA ILE A 76 13.01 -2.84 -2.19
C ILE A 76 14.03 -3.57 -3.07
N ARG A 77 13.57 -4.47 -3.96
CA ARG A 77 14.43 -5.29 -4.83
C ARG A 77 15.25 -4.43 -5.79
N GLU A 78 14.61 -3.43 -6.39
CA GLU A 78 15.24 -2.50 -7.34
C GLU A 78 16.01 -1.36 -6.64
N ARG A 79 16.13 -1.41 -5.31
CA ARG A 79 16.81 -0.37 -4.48
C ARG A 79 16.27 1.05 -4.73
N LEU A 80 14.99 1.15 -5.04
CA LEU A 80 14.28 2.43 -5.15
C LEU A 80 14.05 3.06 -3.76
N VAL A 81 14.21 2.27 -2.70
CA VAL A 81 14.21 2.71 -1.29
C VAL A 81 15.41 2.13 -0.55
N ASP A 82 15.96 2.87 0.40
CA ASP A 82 17.09 2.42 1.22
C ASP A 82 16.63 1.94 2.61
N VAL A 83 15.61 2.57 3.18
CA VAL A 83 15.10 2.27 4.52
C VAL A 83 13.58 2.22 4.48
N VAL A 84 12.99 1.16 5.03
CA VAL A 84 11.54 1.02 5.21
C VAL A 84 11.21 1.09 6.69
N VAL A 85 10.28 1.98 7.03
CA VAL A 85 9.70 2.09 8.37
C VAL A 85 8.22 1.74 8.26
N THR A 86 7.79 0.67 8.92
CA THR A 86 6.40 0.20 8.84
C THR A 86 5.85 -0.24 10.17
N THR A 87 4.52 -0.27 10.29
CA THR A 87 3.84 -0.87 11.43
C THR A 87 3.95 -2.40 11.38
N GLY A 88 3.89 -3.04 12.54
CA GLY A 88 3.88 -4.51 12.62
C GLY A 88 2.73 -5.17 11.86
N ALA A 89 1.61 -4.46 11.67
CA ALA A 89 0.46 -4.95 10.91
C ALA A 89 0.81 -5.29 9.46
N ASN A 90 1.55 -4.44 8.75
CA ASN A 90 1.95 -4.75 7.37
C ASN A 90 2.88 -5.97 7.31
N LEU A 91 3.75 -6.17 8.31
CA LEU A 91 4.61 -7.36 8.39
C LEU A 91 3.80 -8.63 8.65
N VAL A 92 2.81 -8.57 9.55
CA VAL A 92 1.89 -9.69 9.82
C VAL A 92 1.19 -10.13 8.53
N HIS A 93 0.62 -9.17 7.79
CA HIS A 93 -0.07 -9.47 6.54
C HIS A 93 0.87 -9.92 5.41
N ASP A 94 2.10 -9.41 5.36
CA ASP A 94 3.09 -9.86 4.37
C ASP A 94 3.50 -11.31 4.60
N ILE A 95 3.76 -11.70 5.86
CA ILE A 95 4.08 -13.10 6.21
C ILE A 95 2.88 -14.00 5.92
N LEU A 96 1.67 -13.56 6.29
CA LEU A 96 0.43 -14.28 6.01
C LEU A 96 0.30 -14.59 4.51
N GLU A 97 0.44 -13.60 3.63
CA GLU A 97 0.43 -13.85 2.19
C GLU A 97 1.62 -14.71 1.70
N ALA A 98 2.79 -14.57 2.31
CA ALA A 98 3.96 -15.40 2.01
C ALA A 98 3.75 -16.88 2.36
N LEU A 99 2.92 -17.19 3.36
CA LEU A 99 2.50 -18.54 3.72
C LEU A 99 1.41 -19.11 2.80
N GLY A 100 0.95 -18.34 1.81
CA GLY A 100 -0.07 -18.78 0.84
C GLY A 100 -1.48 -18.33 1.17
N GLU A 101 -1.68 -17.60 2.26
CA GLU A 101 -2.97 -17.00 2.60
C GLU A 101 -3.30 -15.82 1.69
N ARG A 102 -4.56 -15.35 1.74
CA ARG A 102 -5.07 -14.31 0.86
C ARG A 102 -6.00 -13.37 1.60
N HIS A 103 -5.98 -12.12 1.15
CA HIS A 103 -6.98 -11.11 1.45
C HIS A 103 -8.01 -11.06 0.33
N TYR A 104 -9.27 -10.81 0.68
CA TYR A 104 -10.39 -10.83 -0.24
C TYR A 104 -11.12 -9.50 -0.20
N LYS A 105 -11.34 -8.89 -1.36
CA LYS A 105 -12.13 -7.66 -1.43
C LYS A 105 -13.62 -7.98 -1.36
N ILE A 106 -14.35 -7.25 -0.54
CA ILE A 106 -15.82 -7.28 -0.51
C ILE A 106 -16.33 -6.75 -1.85
N VAL A 107 -17.10 -7.57 -2.55
CA VAL A 107 -17.74 -7.23 -3.82
C VAL A 107 -19.26 -7.26 -3.64
N GLY A 108 -19.93 -6.12 -3.89
CA GLY A 108 -21.38 -5.98 -3.72
C GLY A 108 -21.82 -4.52 -3.69
N GLU A 109 -23.12 -4.28 -3.84
CA GLU A 109 -23.69 -2.93 -3.73
C GLU A 109 -23.73 -2.48 -2.27
N ALA A 110 -23.03 -1.40 -1.95
CA ALA A 110 -23.15 -0.74 -0.67
C ALA A 110 -24.57 -0.17 -0.53
N VAL A 111 -25.31 -0.57 0.50
CA VAL A 111 -26.57 0.11 0.84
C VAL A 111 -26.23 1.46 1.48
N GLY A 112 -26.06 2.49 0.66
CA GLY A 112 -26.18 3.89 1.07
C GLY A 112 -25.01 4.56 1.82
N GLY A 113 -23.73 4.32 1.47
CA GLY A 113 -22.63 5.02 2.15
C GLY A 113 -21.26 5.00 1.45
N ALA A 114 -20.34 5.81 2.00
CA ALA A 114 -18.95 6.00 1.54
C ALA A 114 -18.01 4.81 1.83
N ASP A 115 -18.50 3.78 2.52
CA ASP A 115 -17.76 2.54 2.84
C ASP A 115 -18.43 1.34 2.15
N PRO A 116 -17.79 0.75 1.12
CA PRO A 116 -18.30 -0.44 0.44
C PRO A 116 -18.46 -1.66 1.35
N GLY A 117 -17.68 -1.73 2.44
CA GLY A 117 -17.73 -2.82 3.41
C GLY A 117 -18.93 -2.74 4.36
N ALA A 118 -19.58 -1.57 4.48
CA ALA A 118 -20.66 -1.33 5.44
C ALA A 118 -21.95 -2.13 5.14
N ALA A 119 -22.08 -2.70 3.95
CA ALA A 119 -23.20 -3.58 3.61
C ALA A 119 -23.10 -4.98 4.23
N VAL A 120 -21.94 -5.36 4.77
CA VAL A 120 -21.72 -6.67 5.41
C VAL A 120 -21.74 -6.51 6.94
N ASP A 121 -22.59 -7.29 7.60
CA ASP A 121 -22.73 -7.31 9.06
C ASP A 121 -21.52 -7.99 9.72
N ASP A 122 -20.88 -7.30 10.66
CA ASP A 122 -19.74 -7.81 11.42
C ASP A 122 -20.11 -9.01 12.31
N VAL A 123 -21.37 -9.10 12.77
CA VAL A 123 -21.83 -10.26 13.55
C VAL A 123 -21.86 -11.50 12.67
N TRP A 124 -22.32 -11.36 11.44
CA TRP A 124 -22.30 -12.45 10.45
C TRP A 124 -20.87 -12.83 10.08
N LEU A 125 -20.00 -11.85 9.77
CA LEU A 125 -18.58 -12.09 9.48
C LEU A 125 -17.89 -12.88 10.60
N ARG A 126 -18.17 -12.52 11.86
CA ARG A 126 -17.65 -13.26 13.02
C ARG A 126 -18.17 -14.70 13.06
N GLY A 127 -19.43 -14.92 12.70
CA GLY A 127 -20.01 -16.27 12.58
C GLY A 127 -19.33 -17.12 11.49
N GLU A 128 -18.86 -16.48 10.43
CA GLU A 128 -18.16 -17.11 9.29
C GLU A 128 -16.63 -17.19 9.47
N GLY A 129 -16.08 -16.79 10.63
CA GLY A 129 -14.64 -16.80 10.89
C GLY A 129 -13.86 -15.85 9.97
N SER A 130 -14.35 -14.63 9.81
CA SER A 130 -13.77 -13.62 8.93
C SER A 130 -13.56 -12.29 9.65
N ASP A 131 -12.35 -11.76 9.56
CA ASP A 131 -11.97 -10.44 10.06
C ASP A 131 -11.98 -9.40 8.93
N ARG A 132 -12.49 -8.20 9.21
CA ARG A 132 -12.61 -7.09 8.24
C ARG A 132 -11.58 -5.98 8.45
N ILE A 133 -11.06 -5.48 7.33
CA ILE A 133 -10.17 -4.32 7.20
C ILE A 133 -10.77 -3.41 6.11
N TYR A 134 -11.66 -2.48 6.48
CA TYR A 134 -12.45 -1.69 5.52
C TYR A 134 -13.23 -2.58 4.53
N ASP A 135 -12.94 -2.49 3.23
CA ASP A 135 -13.54 -3.31 2.17
C ASP A 135 -12.77 -4.62 1.91
N VAL A 136 -11.88 -5.03 2.82
CA VAL A 136 -11.05 -6.24 2.72
C VAL A 136 -11.39 -7.22 3.85
N ILE A 137 -11.42 -8.51 3.54
CA ILE A 137 -11.65 -9.63 4.45
C ILE A 137 -10.40 -10.53 4.49
N VAL A 138 -10.08 -11.04 5.67
CA VAL A 138 -9.12 -12.13 5.89
C VAL A 138 -9.77 -13.18 6.78
N ARG A 139 -9.50 -14.47 6.52
CA ARG A 139 -10.09 -15.57 7.29
C ARG A 139 -9.31 -15.84 8.58
N ASP A 140 -10.01 -16.19 9.66
CA ASP A 140 -9.41 -16.49 10.97
C ASP A 140 -8.36 -17.61 10.86
N GLU A 141 -8.59 -18.61 10.01
CA GLU A 141 -7.63 -19.71 9.80
C GLU A 141 -6.27 -19.23 9.28
N ALA A 142 -6.23 -18.11 8.57
CA ALA A 142 -4.98 -17.53 8.09
C ALA A 142 -4.11 -17.05 9.27
N PHE A 143 -4.71 -16.48 10.31
CA PHE A 143 -4.01 -16.09 11.52
C PHE A 143 -3.59 -17.29 12.36
N ALA A 144 -4.42 -18.34 12.45
CA ALA A 144 -4.05 -19.58 13.13
C ALA A 144 -2.80 -20.21 12.49
N ARG A 145 -2.76 -20.30 11.15
CA ARG A 145 -1.59 -20.80 10.41
C ARG A 145 -0.35 -19.93 10.58
N LEU A 146 -0.52 -18.60 10.63
CA LEU A 146 0.56 -17.68 10.96
C LEU A 146 1.10 -17.93 12.36
N GLU A 147 0.23 -18.12 13.36
CA GLU A 147 0.63 -18.37 14.74
C GLU A 147 1.48 -19.64 14.85
N ASP A 148 1.04 -20.73 14.22
CA ASP A 148 1.79 -21.99 14.21
C ASP A 148 3.17 -21.86 13.54
N PHE A 149 3.24 -21.11 12.44
CA PHE A 149 4.52 -20.78 11.80
C PHE A 149 5.44 -19.99 12.74
N LEU A 150 4.93 -18.90 13.34
CA LEU A 150 5.71 -18.04 14.23
C LEU A 150 6.19 -18.76 15.49
N ARG A 151 5.35 -19.63 16.06
CA ARG A 151 5.70 -20.48 17.21
C ARG A 151 6.97 -21.30 16.91
N GLY A 152 6.99 -21.98 15.76
CA GLY A 152 8.16 -22.76 15.33
C GLY A 152 9.40 -21.92 15.03
N VAL A 153 9.25 -20.67 14.60
CA VAL A 153 10.37 -19.72 14.45
C VAL A 153 10.91 -19.30 15.83
N PHE A 154 10.03 -18.93 16.76
CA PHE A 154 10.41 -18.44 18.08
C PHE A 154 11.07 -19.52 18.95
N GLU A 155 10.61 -20.77 18.88
CA GLU A 155 11.26 -21.90 19.55
C GLU A 155 12.73 -22.06 19.14
N LYS A 156 13.04 -21.85 17.86
CA LYS A 156 14.42 -21.92 17.34
C LYS A 156 15.27 -20.72 17.76
N LEU A 157 14.68 -19.54 17.91
CA LEU A 157 15.37 -18.34 18.36
C LEU A 157 15.71 -18.40 19.85
N GLY A 158 14.82 -18.96 20.68
CA GLY A 158 15.01 -19.09 22.12
C GLY A 158 16.15 -20.04 22.54
N GLN A 159 16.66 -20.86 21.62
CA GLN A 159 17.72 -21.85 21.88
C GLN A 159 19.14 -21.30 21.71
N LYS A 160 19.32 -20.04 21.27
CA LYS A 160 20.65 -19.42 21.06
C LYS A 160 21.02 -18.36 22.10
N ARG A 161 20.63 -18.55 23.37
CA ARG A 161 21.13 -17.74 24.49
C ARG A 161 22.02 -18.55 25.40
#